data_AF-A0A9W8TTK3-F1
#
_entry.id   AF-A0A9W8TTK3-F1
#
_cell.length_a   1.000
_cell.length_b   1.000
_cell.length_c   1.000
_cell.angle_alpha   90.00
_cell.angle_beta   90.00
_cell.angle_gamma   90.00
#
_symmetry.space_group_name_H-M   'P 1'
#
loop_
_entity.id
_entity.type
_entity.pdbx_description
1 polymer ?
#
loop_
_entity_poly.entity_id
_entity_poly.type
_entity_poly.pdbx_seq_one_letter_code
_entity_poly.pdbx_strand_id
1 'polypeptide(L)'
;SKVFASLSVLLAISAQVNAHAAIAPALGVTGTPVRADVQRPSNASPCGTVDVASNIDTSTPVQAAADGTFTATATDFNAGADGSRSVSANVDPTAQGKTFNTAVTVSQNGDAAPTTVGSDQIVAALPAGTTCSGGTTGNLCLVQFVTTAGFGNCV
;
A
#
# COMPACT_ATOMS: atom_id res chain seq x y z
N SER A 1 -13.46 -30.27 47.37
CA SER A 1 -13.15 -29.19 46.41
C SER A 1 -13.18 -29.72 45.00
N LYS A 2 -14.06 -29.20 44.13
CA LYS A 2 -14.11 -29.54 42.70
C LYS A 2 -13.51 -28.37 41.93
N VAL A 3 -12.38 -28.59 41.27
CA VAL A 3 -11.73 -27.59 40.42
C VAL A 3 -12.39 -27.68 39.04
N PHE A 4 -13.13 -26.65 38.66
CA PHE A 4 -13.63 -26.48 37.29
C PHE A 4 -12.53 -25.80 36.48
N ALA A 5 -11.89 -26.54 35.57
CA ALA A 5 -11.01 -25.97 34.56
C ALA A 5 -11.85 -25.58 33.35
N SER A 6 -12.15 -24.29 33.23
CA SER A 6 -12.79 -23.73 32.03
C SER A 6 -11.73 -23.55 30.94
N LEU A 7 -11.81 -24.37 29.88
CA LEU A 7 -10.97 -24.28 28.70
C LEU A 7 -11.57 -23.26 27.74
N SER A 8 -11.04 -22.04 27.73
CA SER A 8 -11.42 -20.99 26.78
C SER A 8 -10.73 -21.24 25.43
N VAL A 9 -11.44 -21.82 24.47
CA VAL A 9 -10.95 -21.95 23.08
C VAL A 9 -11.17 -20.61 22.38
N LEU A 10 -10.12 -19.79 22.28
CA LEU A 10 -10.11 -18.58 21.45
C LEU A 10 -9.96 -18.99 19.98
N LEU A 11 -11.06 -19.01 19.24
CA LEU A 11 -11.06 -19.22 17.80
C LEU A 11 -10.56 -17.93 17.11
N ALA A 12 -9.25 -17.82 16.92
CA ALA A 12 -8.66 -16.74 16.13
C ALA A 12 -9.01 -16.96 14.66
N ILE A 13 -10.04 -16.26 14.16
CA ILE A 13 -10.37 -16.20 12.73
C ILE A 13 -9.26 -15.39 12.07
N SER A 14 -8.21 -16.05 11.59
CA SER A 14 -7.26 -15.45 10.66
C SER A 14 -7.99 -15.27 9.33
N ALA A 15 -8.58 -14.08 9.12
CA ALA A 15 -9.08 -13.67 7.81
C ALA A 15 -7.89 -13.61 6.85
N GLN A 16 -7.64 -14.72 6.15
CA GLN A 16 -6.66 -14.77 5.09
C GLN A 16 -7.22 -13.86 3.98
N VAL A 17 -6.62 -12.70 3.78
CA VAL A 17 -6.97 -11.83 2.67
C VAL A 17 -6.70 -12.64 1.41
N ASN A 18 -7.75 -13.03 0.70
CA ASN A 18 -7.62 -13.57 -0.65
C ASN A 18 -6.99 -12.41 -1.44
N ALA A 19 -5.72 -12.57 -1.78
CA ALA A 19 -4.78 -11.49 -2.07
C ALA A 19 -4.63 -11.31 -3.57
N HIS A 20 -4.89 -10.11 -4.10
CA HIS A 20 -5.09 -9.94 -5.54
C HIS A 20 -4.26 -8.86 -6.22
N ALA A 21 -3.75 -7.83 -5.53
CA ALA A 21 -2.68 -6.97 -6.07
C ALA A 21 -1.91 -6.20 -4.97
N ALA A 22 -0.62 -5.90 -5.22
CA ALA A 22 0.24 -5.08 -4.36
C ALA A 22 1.08 -4.10 -5.19
N ILE A 23 1.49 -2.98 -4.58
CA ILE A 23 2.25 -1.91 -5.23
C ILE A 23 3.68 -1.89 -4.66
N ALA A 24 4.68 -2.00 -5.52
CA ALA A 24 6.09 -2.02 -5.15
C ALA A 24 6.79 -0.69 -5.47
N PRO A 25 7.76 -0.26 -4.64
CA PRO A 25 8.11 -0.83 -3.34
C PRO A 25 7.02 -0.57 -2.31
N ALA A 26 6.71 -1.55 -1.44
CA ALA A 26 5.70 -1.39 -0.40
C ALA A 26 6.37 -1.07 0.95
N LEU A 27 5.80 -0.14 1.72
CA LEU A 27 6.25 0.17 3.06
C LEU A 27 6.26 -1.10 3.93
N GLY A 28 7.40 -1.38 4.57
CA GLY A 28 7.60 -2.56 5.41
C GLY A 28 7.78 -3.89 4.67
N VAL A 29 7.86 -3.87 3.33
CA VAL A 29 8.16 -5.05 2.52
C VAL A 29 9.56 -4.94 1.93
N THR A 30 10.36 -5.99 2.08
CA THR A 30 11.68 -6.06 1.48
C THR A 30 11.59 -6.70 0.10
N GLY A 31 12.03 -5.97 -0.94
CA GLY A 31 12.03 -6.47 -2.32
C GLY A 31 10.64 -6.43 -2.98
N THR A 32 10.40 -7.38 -3.89
CA THR A 32 9.13 -7.47 -4.61
C THR A 32 8.05 -8.07 -3.70
N PRO A 33 6.89 -7.42 -3.52
CA PRO A 33 5.78 -7.98 -2.77
C PRO A 33 5.37 -9.34 -3.33
N VAL A 34 5.04 -10.26 -2.43
CA VAL A 34 4.42 -11.54 -2.73
C VAL A 34 2.95 -11.52 -2.30
N ARG A 35 2.21 -12.59 -2.63
CA ARG A 35 0.78 -12.71 -2.29
C ARG A 35 0.49 -12.45 -0.80
N ALA A 36 1.40 -12.86 0.10
CA ALA A 36 1.22 -12.68 1.55
C ALA A 36 1.32 -11.21 2.00
N ASP A 37 1.92 -10.33 1.20
CA ASP A 37 2.09 -8.91 1.51
C ASP A 37 0.87 -8.07 1.12
N VAL A 38 -0.04 -8.62 0.31
CA VAL A 38 -1.22 -7.89 -0.16
C VAL A 38 -2.08 -7.47 1.02
N GLN A 39 -2.38 -6.17 1.07
CA GLN A 39 -3.27 -5.58 2.05
C GLN A 39 -4.53 -5.03 1.40
N ARG A 40 -5.54 -4.78 2.23
CA ARG A 40 -6.74 -4.02 1.87
C ARG A 40 -6.78 -2.76 2.75
N PRO A 41 -6.23 -1.63 2.27
CA PRO A 41 -6.30 -0.36 2.96
C PRO A 41 -7.73 0.06 3.30
N SER A 42 -7.87 0.88 4.33
CA SER A 42 -9.15 1.48 4.71
C SER A 42 -8.94 2.90 5.24
N ASN A 43 -10.02 3.65 5.43
CA ASN A 43 -9.94 4.98 6.03
C ASN A 43 -9.33 4.96 7.45
N ALA A 44 -9.52 3.87 8.20
CA ALA A 44 -8.97 3.71 9.55
C ALA A 44 -7.53 3.18 9.55
N SER A 45 -7.08 2.54 8.46
CA SER A 45 -5.73 2.02 8.31
C SER A 45 -5.27 2.22 6.87
N PRO A 46 -4.88 3.46 6.50
CA PRO A 46 -4.61 3.81 5.11
C PRO A 46 -3.43 3.06 4.49
N CYS A 47 -2.45 2.65 5.32
CA CYS A 47 -1.31 1.85 4.87
C CYS A 47 -1.49 0.34 5.08
N GLY A 48 -2.70 -0.12 5.40
CA GLY A 48 -2.94 -1.51 5.82
C GLY A 48 -2.41 -1.76 7.23
N THR A 49 -1.88 -2.96 7.48
CA THR A 49 -1.45 -3.41 8.82
C THR A 49 0.00 -3.03 9.18
N VAL A 50 0.73 -2.36 8.29
CA VAL A 50 2.12 -1.97 8.54
C VAL A 50 2.22 -0.93 9.65
N ASP A 51 3.19 -1.09 10.54
CA ASP A 51 3.57 -0.05 11.49
C ASP A 51 4.44 1.00 10.78
N VAL A 52 3.83 2.13 10.44
CA VAL A 52 4.49 3.22 9.72
C VAL A 52 5.70 3.76 10.49
N ALA A 53 5.58 3.96 11.80
CA ALA A 53 6.64 4.58 12.60
C ALA A 53 7.90 3.71 12.63
N SER A 54 7.71 2.39 12.65
CA SER A 54 8.82 1.42 12.66
C SER A 54 9.45 1.19 11.28
N ASN A 55 8.80 1.58 10.18
CA ASN A 55 9.21 1.20 8.82
C ASN A 55 9.58 2.38 7.90
N ILE A 56 9.17 3.61 8.23
CA ILE A 56 9.36 4.77 7.35
C ILE A 56 10.83 5.04 7.02
N ASP A 57 11.74 4.82 7.99
CA ASP A 57 13.17 5.08 7.82
C ASP A 57 13.97 3.89 7.28
N THR A 58 13.38 2.69 7.28
CA THR A 58 14.09 1.45 6.90
C THR A 58 13.60 0.86 5.59
N SER A 59 12.42 1.27 5.12
CA SER A 59 11.89 0.83 3.82
C SER A 59 12.62 1.51 2.67
N THR A 60 12.63 0.89 1.49
CA THR A 60 13.21 1.50 0.29
C THR A 60 12.19 2.46 -0.33
N PRO A 61 12.43 3.78 -0.33
CA PRO A 61 11.49 4.72 -0.92
C PRO A 61 11.58 4.72 -2.45
N VAL A 62 10.52 5.18 -3.11
CA VAL A 62 10.63 5.62 -4.51
C VAL A 62 11.19 7.03 -4.52
N GLN A 63 12.28 7.24 -5.26
CA GLN A 63 12.79 8.58 -5.49
C GLN A 63 11.94 9.29 -6.55
N ALA A 64 11.26 10.36 -6.16
CA ALA A 64 10.61 11.25 -7.11
C ALA A 64 11.64 12.06 -7.89
N ALA A 65 11.35 12.31 -9.17
CA ALA A 65 12.05 13.26 -10.00
C ALA A 65 11.80 14.70 -9.52
N ALA A 66 12.56 15.66 -10.06
CA ALA A 66 12.48 17.06 -9.66
C ALA A 66 11.11 17.70 -9.91
N ASP A 67 10.32 17.17 -10.85
CA ASP A 67 8.96 17.60 -11.15
C ASP A 67 7.89 16.89 -10.29
N GLY A 68 8.31 16.05 -9.35
CA GLY A 68 7.43 15.27 -8.48
C GLY A 68 6.91 13.98 -9.12
N THR A 69 7.30 13.65 -10.36
CA THR A 69 6.94 12.39 -10.99
C THR A 69 7.71 11.22 -10.39
N PHE A 70 7.08 10.06 -10.29
CA PHE A 70 7.68 8.85 -9.78
C PHE A 70 7.00 7.62 -10.38
N THR A 71 7.65 6.47 -10.25
CA THR A 71 7.16 5.21 -10.81
C THR A 71 7.07 4.13 -9.74
N ALA A 72 5.94 3.46 -9.68
CA ALA A 72 5.70 2.29 -8.86
C ALA A 72 5.27 1.11 -9.74
N THR A 73 5.26 -0.10 -9.20
CA THR A 73 4.85 -1.31 -9.93
C THR A 73 3.65 -1.95 -9.26
N ALA A 74 2.51 -2.03 -9.95
CA ALA A 74 1.36 -2.80 -9.48
C ALA A 74 1.50 -4.24 -9.98
N THR A 75 1.49 -5.21 -9.07
CA THR A 75 1.56 -6.65 -9.38
C THR A 75 0.32 -7.34 -8.88
N ASP A 76 -0.40 -8.03 -9.76
CA ASP A 76 -1.56 -8.82 -9.41
C ASP A 76 -1.21 -10.29 -9.15
N PHE A 77 -2.02 -10.92 -8.30
CA PHE A 77 -1.88 -12.33 -7.96
C PHE A 77 -3.11 -13.14 -8.37
N ASN A 78 -4.15 -12.50 -8.88
CA ASN A 78 -5.33 -13.11 -9.50
C ASN A 78 -5.63 -12.43 -10.82
N ALA A 79 -6.32 -13.10 -11.74
CA ALA A 79 -6.85 -12.45 -12.93
C ALA A 79 -8.24 -11.84 -12.68
N GLY A 80 -8.74 -11.09 -13.66
CA GLY A 80 -10.04 -10.43 -13.66
C GLY A 80 -10.04 -9.14 -12.83
N ALA A 81 -11.22 -8.57 -12.62
CA ALA A 81 -11.39 -7.32 -11.87
C ALA A 81 -10.83 -7.39 -10.44
N ASP A 82 -10.78 -8.59 -9.87
CA ASP A 82 -10.22 -8.87 -8.56
C ASP A 82 -8.71 -8.59 -8.49
N GLY A 83 -8.00 -8.92 -9.57
CA GLY A 83 -6.59 -8.63 -9.81
C GLY A 83 -6.29 -7.25 -10.36
N SER A 84 -7.18 -6.27 -10.18
CA SER A 84 -6.98 -4.95 -10.75
C SER A 84 -5.60 -4.38 -10.38
N ARG A 85 -4.87 -3.95 -11.41
CA ARG A 85 -3.62 -3.17 -11.32
C ARG A 85 -3.88 -1.68 -11.52
N SER A 86 -5.12 -1.30 -11.81
CA SER A 86 -5.55 0.09 -11.94
C SER A 86 -5.77 0.73 -10.57
N VAL A 87 -5.10 1.84 -10.28
CA VAL A 87 -5.05 2.48 -8.95
C VAL A 87 -5.57 3.92 -8.94
N SER A 88 -6.08 4.33 -7.77
CA SER A 88 -6.09 5.72 -7.31
C SER A 88 -5.01 5.92 -6.25
N ALA A 89 -4.56 7.16 -6.07
CA ALA A 89 -3.50 7.48 -5.14
C ALA A 89 -3.70 8.80 -4.40
N ASN A 90 -3.33 8.83 -3.13
CA ASN A 90 -3.36 9.99 -2.27
C ASN A 90 -2.06 10.10 -1.47
N VAL A 91 -1.64 11.30 -1.09
CA VAL A 91 -0.40 11.53 -0.34
C VAL A 91 -0.67 12.04 1.08
N ASP A 92 0.13 11.54 2.04
CA ASP A 92 0.37 12.10 3.37
C ASP A 92 1.77 12.75 3.39
N PRO A 93 1.87 14.08 3.25
CA PRO A 93 3.16 14.79 3.24
C PRO A 93 3.93 14.71 4.57
N THR A 94 3.29 14.28 5.66
CA THR A 94 3.90 14.14 6.99
C THR A 94 4.46 12.74 7.25
N ALA A 95 4.19 11.79 6.34
CA ALA A 95 4.54 10.38 6.47
C ALA A 95 4.09 9.72 7.78
N GLN A 96 3.00 10.18 8.39
CA GLN A 96 2.46 9.59 9.62
C GLN A 96 1.50 8.42 9.35
N GLY A 97 1.06 8.27 8.10
CA GLY A 97 0.10 7.24 7.70
C GLY A 97 -1.32 7.53 8.18
N LYS A 98 -1.64 8.81 8.41
CA LYS A 98 -2.93 9.21 9.03
C LYS A 98 -3.87 9.93 8.08
N THR A 99 -3.33 10.83 7.25
CA THR A 99 -4.16 11.77 6.48
C THR A 99 -3.79 11.73 5.01
N PHE A 100 -4.69 11.20 4.19
CA PHE A 100 -4.51 11.01 2.74
C PHE A 100 -5.58 11.79 1.96
N ASN A 101 -5.67 13.09 2.19
CA ASN A 101 -6.74 13.93 1.62
C ASN A 101 -6.34 14.61 0.30
N THR A 102 -5.08 14.49 -0.11
CA THR A 102 -4.57 15.13 -1.30
C THR A 102 -4.31 14.08 -2.37
N ALA A 103 -5.01 14.19 -3.49
CA ALA A 103 -4.86 13.26 -4.60
C ALA A 103 -3.49 13.38 -5.27
N VAL A 104 -2.91 12.25 -5.64
CA VAL A 104 -1.73 12.13 -6.50
C VAL A 104 -2.23 11.92 -7.92
N THR A 105 -1.64 12.59 -8.90
CA THR A 105 -2.02 12.42 -10.31
C THR A 105 -1.44 11.11 -10.82
N VAL A 106 -2.26 10.21 -11.38
CA VAL A 106 -1.79 8.99 -12.04
C VAL A 106 -1.90 9.19 -13.56
N SER A 107 -0.76 9.33 -14.24
CA SER A 107 -0.70 9.60 -15.69
C SER A 107 -0.54 8.33 -16.53
N GLN A 108 0.05 7.29 -15.95
CA GLN A 108 0.04 5.94 -16.49
C GLN A 108 -0.49 4.99 -15.42
N ASN A 109 -1.49 4.20 -15.77
CA ASN A 109 -2.19 3.31 -14.85
C ASN A 109 -2.16 1.86 -15.37
N GLY A 110 -2.41 0.90 -14.49
CA GLY A 110 -2.48 -0.52 -14.83
C GLY A 110 -3.84 -0.95 -15.37
N ASP A 111 -3.92 -2.22 -15.80
CA ASP A 111 -5.15 -2.87 -16.26
C ASP A 111 -6.14 -3.06 -15.10
N ALA A 112 -7.39 -2.61 -15.28
CA ALA A 112 -8.44 -2.72 -14.27
C ALA A 112 -9.03 -4.14 -14.16
N ALA A 113 -8.85 -5.00 -15.17
CA ALA A 113 -9.34 -6.38 -15.17
C ALA A 113 -8.41 -7.28 -16.03
N PRO A 114 -7.15 -7.47 -15.61
CA PRO A 114 -6.17 -8.25 -16.38
C PRO A 114 -6.63 -9.68 -16.63
N THR A 115 -6.38 -10.22 -17.82
CA THR A 115 -6.76 -11.61 -18.14
C THR A 115 -5.76 -12.65 -17.63
N THR A 116 -4.57 -12.20 -17.23
CA THR A 116 -3.47 -13.01 -16.69
C THR A 116 -2.79 -12.26 -15.55
N VAL A 117 -2.21 -12.99 -14.60
CA VAL A 117 -1.35 -12.39 -13.57
C VAL A 117 -0.08 -11.78 -14.20
N GLY A 118 0.40 -10.67 -13.64
CA GLY A 118 1.55 -9.94 -14.11
C GLY A 118 1.79 -8.64 -13.35
N SER A 119 2.42 -7.68 -14.02
CA SER A 119 2.77 -6.39 -13.44
C SER A 119 2.61 -5.28 -14.46
N ASP A 120 2.16 -4.11 -14.00
CA ASP A 120 2.14 -2.87 -14.79
C ASP A 120 2.94 -1.78 -14.06
N GLN A 121 3.57 -0.91 -14.85
CA GLN A 121 4.15 0.32 -14.31
C GLN A 121 3.05 1.35 -14.09
N ILE A 122 3.11 2.00 -12.93
CA ILE A 122 2.27 3.12 -12.55
C ILE A 122 3.16 4.36 -12.55
N VAL A 123 2.84 5.34 -13.41
CA VAL A 123 3.50 6.65 -13.38
C VAL A 123 2.57 7.62 -12.69
N ALA A 124 3.06 8.20 -11.61
CA ALA A 124 2.32 9.10 -10.76
C ALA A 124 3.11 10.39 -10.50
N ALA A 125 2.42 11.45 -10.10
CA ALA A 125 3.04 12.73 -9.79
C ALA A 125 2.44 13.31 -8.51
N LEU A 126 3.32 13.65 -7.57
CA LEU A 126 2.94 14.43 -6.40
C LEU A 126 2.34 15.78 -6.85
N PRO A 127 1.37 16.34 -6.11
CA PRO A 127 0.89 17.69 -6.36
C PRO A 127 2.04 18.70 -6.41
N ALA A 128 1.96 19.70 -7.30
CA ALA A 128 2.96 20.75 -7.40
C ALA A 128 3.16 21.46 -6.04
N GLY A 129 4.41 21.63 -5.63
CA GLY A 129 4.76 22.26 -4.35
C GLY A 129 4.63 21.34 -3.12
N THR A 130 4.34 20.05 -3.30
CA THR A 130 4.36 19.09 -2.19
C THR A 130 5.71 19.11 -1.49
N THR A 131 5.70 19.38 -0.18
CA THR A 131 6.88 19.29 0.68
C THR A 131 6.70 18.08 1.60
N CYS A 132 7.51 17.06 1.38
CA CYS A 132 7.56 15.88 2.23
C CYS A 132 8.38 16.22 3.49
N SER A 133 7.86 15.86 4.67
CA SER A 133 8.39 16.32 5.98
C SER A 133 8.56 15.20 7.00
N GLY A 134 8.22 13.97 6.63
CA GLY A 134 8.34 12.79 7.46
C GLY A 134 9.70 12.09 7.35
N GLY A 135 9.86 11.05 8.15
CA GLY A 135 11.13 10.35 8.34
C GLY A 135 12.13 11.18 9.17
N THR A 136 13.20 10.52 9.59
CA THR A 136 14.32 11.13 10.34
C THR A 136 15.04 12.22 9.55
N THR A 137 15.08 12.10 8.22
CA THR A 137 15.67 13.07 7.30
C THR A 137 14.72 14.20 6.92
N GLY A 138 13.44 14.14 7.32
CA GLY A 138 12.45 15.20 7.09
C GLY A 138 12.12 15.44 5.62
N ASN A 139 12.29 14.42 4.77
CA ASN A 139 12.06 14.51 3.33
C ASN A 139 11.22 13.35 2.77
N LEU A 140 10.61 12.54 3.64
CA LEU A 140 9.74 11.42 3.27
C LEU A 140 8.26 11.80 3.39
N CYS A 141 7.46 11.17 2.55
CA CYS A 141 6.01 11.23 2.54
C CYS A 141 5.50 9.82 2.26
N LEU A 142 4.22 9.59 2.49
CA LEU A 142 3.60 8.31 2.12
C LEU A 142 2.60 8.55 1.00
N VAL A 143 2.65 7.70 -0.01
CA VAL A 143 1.60 7.63 -1.02
C VAL A 143 0.80 6.36 -0.81
N GLN A 144 -0.48 6.52 -0.46
CA GLN A 144 -1.43 5.42 -0.44
C GLN A 144 -1.86 5.13 -1.88
N PHE A 145 -1.66 3.89 -2.33
CA PHE A 145 -2.29 3.37 -3.53
C PHE A 145 -3.43 2.43 -3.17
N VAL A 146 -4.54 2.54 -3.90
CA VAL A 146 -5.69 1.64 -3.79
C VAL A 146 -6.14 1.26 -5.20
N THR A 147 -6.21 -0.04 -5.48
CA THR A 147 -6.71 -0.57 -6.74
C THR A 147 -8.22 -0.43 -6.84
N THR A 148 -8.80 -0.54 -8.03
CA THR A 148 -10.27 -0.54 -8.19
C THR A 148 -10.95 -1.73 -7.49
N ALA A 149 -10.19 -2.79 -7.16
CA ALA A 149 -10.65 -3.92 -6.34
C ALA A 149 -10.57 -3.65 -4.82
N GLY A 150 -9.95 -2.54 -4.41
CA GLY A 150 -9.75 -2.12 -3.03
C GLY A 150 -8.48 -2.66 -2.37
N PHE A 151 -7.57 -3.30 -3.10
CA PHE A 151 -6.28 -3.73 -2.57
C PHE A 151 -5.24 -2.63 -2.68
N GLY A 152 -4.17 -2.70 -1.90
CA GLY A 152 -3.05 -1.76 -2.04
C GLY A 152 -2.25 -1.62 -0.76
N ASN A 153 -1.42 -0.59 -0.71
CA ASN A 153 -0.49 -0.33 0.37
C ASN A 153 0.03 1.11 0.26
N CYS A 154 0.77 1.54 1.29
CA CYS A 154 1.58 2.74 1.18
C CYS A 154 2.93 2.43 0.52
N VAL A 155 3.41 3.43 -0.21
CA VAL A 155 4.73 3.54 -0.83
C VAL A 155 5.45 4.73 -0.20
#